data_AF-A0A4Y2KRV1-F1
#
_entry.id   AF-A0A4Y2KRV1-F1
#
_cell.length_a   1.000
_cell.length_b   1.000
_cell.length_c   1.000
_cell.angle_alpha   90.00
_cell.angle_beta   90.00
_cell.angle_gamma   90.00
#
_symmetry.space_group_name_H-M   'P 1'
#
loop_
_entity.id
_entity.type
_entity.pdbx_description
1 polymer ?
#
loop_
_entity_poly.entity_id
_entity_poly.type
_entity_poly.pdbx_seq_one_letter_code
_entity_poly.pdbx_strand_id
1 'polypeptide(L)'
;MDFYCIVAMLQVDQHNPLSLQDEIKAALDKVCSYLPSSLSAKCESFVNQYADLIVTLLIQELDPQLVCAQLGLCPASVLLEQPKGTDNDVECFLCKEVIQKMEQLVNDNRTE
;
A
#
# COMPACT_ATOMS: atom_id res chain seq x y z
N MET A 1 5.06 5.39 -13.63
CA MET A 1 5.30 3.99 -14.00
C MET A 1 4.21 3.20 -13.27
N ASP A 2 3.31 2.51 -13.96
CA ASP A 2 2.25 1.75 -13.27
C ASP A 2 2.83 0.63 -12.40
N PHE A 3 2.18 0.30 -11.28
CA PHE A 3 2.60 -0.77 -10.37
C PHE A 3 2.83 -2.10 -11.11
N TYR A 4 1.98 -2.41 -12.10
CA TYR A 4 2.13 -3.58 -12.98
C TYR A 4 3.42 -3.59 -13.81
N CYS A 5 3.91 -2.44 -14.24
CA CYS A 5 5.20 -2.35 -14.94
C CYS A 5 6.37 -2.68 -14.00
N ILE A 6 6.26 -2.34 -12.71
CA ILE A 6 7.27 -2.67 -11.69
C ILE A 6 7.32 -4.19 -11.46
N VAL A 7 6.14 -4.82 -11.31
CA VAL A 7 6.01 -6.28 -11.18
C VAL A 7 6.63 -6.98 -12.39
N ALA A 8 6.33 -6.51 -13.60
CA ALA A 8 6.87 -7.07 -14.84
C ALA A 8 8.39 -6.92 -14.97
N MET A 9 8.97 -5.78 -14.57
CA MET A 9 10.43 -5.57 -14.58
C MET A 9 11.17 -6.48 -13.59
N LEU A 10 10.57 -6.79 -12.44
CA LEU A 10 11.17 -7.70 -11.46
C LEU A 10 11.32 -9.14 -11.94
N GLN A 11 10.52 -9.57 -12.90
CA GLN A 11 10.69 -10.88 -13.53
C GLN A 11 11.95 -10.93 -14.43
N VAL A 12 12.59 -9.79 -14.69
CA VAL A 12 13.72 -9.65 -15.63
C VAL A 12 15.06 -9.35 -14.94
N ASP A 13 15.07 -8.73 -13.76
CA ASP A 13 16.31 -8.33 -13.07
C ASP A 13 16.87 -9.41 -12.14
N GLN A 14 17.73 -10.27 -12.68
CA GLN A 14 18.48 -11.28 -11.93
C GLN A 14 19.65 -10.71 -11.08
N HIS A 15 19.63 -9.44 -10.67
CA HIS A 15 20.73 -8.76 -9.96
C HIS A 15 20.36 -7.94 -8.71
N ASN A 16 19.15 -8.09 -8.17
CA ASN A 16 18.84 -7.63 -6.81
C ASN A 16 17.96 -8.66 -6.09
N PRO A 17 18.43 -9.34 -5.03
CA PRO A 17 17.66 -10.39 -4.34
C PRO A 17 16.56 -9.85 -3.42
N LEU A 18 16.17 -8.58 -3.49
CA LEU A 18 14.96 -8.11 -2.83
C LEU A 18 13.77 -8.62 -3.64
N SER A 19 13.13 -9.68 -3.16
CA SER A 19 11.87 -10.12 -3.76
C SER A 19 10.88 -8.96 -3.73
N LEU A 20 9.99 -8.83 -4.71
CA LEU A 20 8.94 -7.79 -4.73
C LEU A 20 8.26 -7.64 -3.35
N GLN A 21 8.04 -8.77 -2.70
CA GLN A 21 7.52 -8.87 -1.34
C GLN A 21 8.38 -8.12 -0.32
N ASP A 22 9.70 -8.28 -0.34
CA ASP A 22 10.62 -7.57 0.57
C ASP A 22 10.64 -6.06 0.32
N GLU A 23 10.54 -5.63 -0.93
CA GLU A 23 10.48 -4.20 -1.27
C GLU A 23 9.16 -3.56 -0.81
N ILE A 24 8.03 -4.22 -1.09
CA ILE A 24 6.72 -3.78 -0.61
C ILE A 24 6.71 -3.71 0.92
N LYS A 25 7.23 -4.76 1.58
CA LYS A 25 7.30 -4.81 3.04
C LYS A 25 8.15 -3.67 3.61
N ALA A 26 9.34 -3.45 3.04
CA ALA A 26 10.21 -2.35 3.45
C ALA A 26 9.58 -0.96 3.21
N ALA A 27 8.77 -0.80 2.16
CA ALA A 27 8.03 0.42 1.90
C ALA A 27 6.90 0.62 2.92
N LEU A 28 6.15 -0.44 3.25
CA LEU A 28 5.10 -0.42 4.28
C LEU A 28 5.67 -0.10 5.67
N ASP A 29 6.83 -0.66 6.04
CA ASP A 29 7.49 -0.35 7.32
C ASP A 29 7.88 1.13 7.44
N LYS A 30 8.23 1.76 6.32
CA LYS A 30 8.64 3.18 6.29
C LYS A 30 7.46 4.14 6.21
N VAL A 31 6.31 3.69 5.69
CA VAL A 31 5.21 4.57 5.30
C VAL A 31 4.71 5.47 6.45
N CYS A 32 4.65 4.92 7.66
CA CYS A 32 4.14 5.64 8.83
C CYS A 32 5.04 6.80 9.25
N SER A 33 6.34 6.73 8.96
CA SER A 33 7.28 7.82 9.23
C SER A 33 7.05 9.04 8.32
N TYR A 34 6.35 8.88 7.21
CA TYR A 34 5.98 9.96 6.28
C TYR A 34 4.61 10.57 6.57
N LEU A 35 3.86 10.00 7.51
CA LEU A 35 2.56 10.53 7.91
C LEU A 35 2.69 11.53 9.08
N PRO A 36 1.69 12.42 9.25
CA PRO A 36 1.63 13.31 10.40
C PRO A 36 1.71 12.54 11.73
N SER A 37 2.36 13.10 12.73
CA SER A 37 2.54 12.46 14.05
C SER A 37 1.21 12.09 14.73
N SER A 38 0.12 12.79 14.41
CA SER A 38 -1.24 12.47 14.87
C SER A 38 -1.79 11.15 14.33
N LEU A 39 -1.22 10.63 13.23
CA LEU A 39 -1.63 9.40 12.56
C LEU A 39 -0.61 8.28 12.67
N SER A 40 0.65 8.55 13.05
CA SER A 40 1.73 7.54 13.11
C SER A 40 1.32 6.28 13.89
N ALA A 41 0.80 6.42 15.11
CA ALA A 41 0.42 5.27 15.93
C ALA A 41 -0.73 4.43 15.32
N LYS A 42 -1.68 5.09 14.64
CA LYS A 42 -2.77 4.41 13.94
C LYS A 42 -2.28 3.74 12.66
N CYS A 43 -1.36 4.40 11.95
CA CYS A 43 -0.69 3.82 10.79
C CYS A 43 0.12 2.58 11.18
N GLU A 44 0.90 2.63 12.25
CA GLU A 44 1.67 1.48 12.72
C GLU A 44 0.74 0.31 13.07
N SER A 45 -0.37 0.59 13.75
CA SER A 45 -1.38 -0.44 14.03
C SER A 45 -1.98 -1.01 12.74
N PHE A 46 -2.31 -0.15 11.78
CA PHE A 46 -2.81 -0.54 10.46
C PHE A 46 -1.81 -1.40 9.68
N VAL A 47 -0.56 -0.97 9.56
CA VAL A 47 0.50 -1.70 8.86
C VAL A 47 0.72 -3.06 9.53
N ASN A 48 0.81 -3.10 10.86
CA ASN A 48 0.97 -4.36 11.59
C ASN A 48 -0.19 -5.35 11.35
N GLN A 49 -1.40 -4.83 11.11
CA GLN A 49 -2.59 -5.65 10.89
C GLN A 49 -2.72 -6.13 9.44
N TYR A 50 -2.39 -5.27 8.46
CA TYR A 50 -2.73 -5.50 7.05
C TYR A 50 -1.52 -5.72 6.14
N ALA A 51 -0.28 -5.51 6.59
CA ALA A 51 0.90 -5.56 5.72
C ALA A 51 1.03 -6.89 4.94
N ASP A 52 0.89 -8.04 5.61
CA ASP A 52 1.02 -9.34 4.94
C ASP A 52 -0.09 -9.57 3.89
N LEU A 53 -1.30 -9.09 4.16
CA LEU A 53 -2.42 -9.16 3.20
C LEU A 53 -2.19 -8.21 2.02
N ILE A 54 -1.76 -6.98 2.28
CA ILE A 54 -1.42 -5.99 1.25
C ILE A 54 -0.34 -6.54 0.33
N VAL A 55 0.76 -7.06 0.89
CA VAL A 55 1.82 -7.71 0.12
C VAL A 55 1.24 -8.82 -0.74
N THR A 56 0.43 -9.71 -0.16
CA THR A 56 -0.16 -10.86 -0.87
C THR A 56 -1.05 -10.43 -2.04
N LEU A 57 -1.86 -9.39 -1.86
CA LEU A 57 -2.74 -8.88 -2.92
C LEU A 57 -1.94 -8.23 -4.04
N LEU A 58 -0.90 -7.48 -3.70
CA LEU A 58 -0.05 -6.78 -4.67
C LEU A 58 0.83 -7.73 -5.48
N ILE A 59 1.38 -8.80 -4.88
CA ILE A 59 2.12 -9.83 -5.63
C ILE A 59 1.22 -10.67 -6.55
N GLN A 60 -0.09 -10.73 -6.27
CA GLN A 60 -1.10 -11.34 -7.14
C GLN A 60 -1.57 -10.40 -8.25
N GLU A 61 -0.84 -9.30 -8.46
CA GLU A 61 -1.13 -8.32 -9.50
C GLU A 61 -2.51 -7.67 -9.31
N LEU A 62 -2.93 -7.45 -8.05
CA LEU A 62 -4.09 -6.60 -7.78
C LEU A 62 -3.68 -5.13 -7.92
N ASP A 63 -4.54 -4.35 -8.58
CA ASP A 63 -4.38 -2.91 -8.67
C ASP A 63 -4.33 -2.30 -7.25
N PRO A 64 -3.29 -1.52 -6.89
CA PRO A 64 -3.18 -0.86 -5.59
C PRO A 64 -4.44 -0.08 -5.19
N GLN A 65 -5.16 0.50 -6.16
CA GLN A 65 -6.40 1.24 -5.91
C GLN A 65 -7.56 0.34 -5.44
N LEU A 66 -7.50 -0.96 -5.73
CA LEU A 66 -8.50 -1.95 -5.35
C LEU A 66 -8.16 -2.67 -4.04
N VAL A 67 -6.93 -2.57 -3.54
CA VAL A 67 -6.48 -3.25 -2.30
C VAL A 67 -7.39 -2.89 -1.13
N CYS A 68 -7.66 -1.61 -0.92
CA CYS A 68 -8.50 -1.16 0.21
C CYS A 68 -9.95 -1.62 0.11
N ALA A 69 -10.47 -1.80 -1.11
CA ALA A 69 -11.78 -2.39 -1.31
C ALA A 69 -11.78 -3.90 -1.04
N GLN A 70 -10.71 -4.60 -1.43
CA GLN A 70 -10.59 -6.04 -1.17
C GLN A 70 -10.32 -6.40 0.28
N LEU A 71 -9.68 -5.51 1.03
CA LEU A 71 -9.60 -5.64 2.49
C LEU A 71 -10.94 -5.36 3.19
N GLY A 72 -11.97 -4.94 2.45
CA GLY A 72 -13.28 -4.59 3.00
C GLY A 72 -13.31 -3.26 3.77
N LEU A 73 -12.21 -2.49 3.71
CA LEU A 73 -12.04 -1.23 4.43
C LEU A 73 -12.74 -0.08 3.72
N CYS A 74 -12.67 -0.08 2.39
CA CYS A 74 -13.31 0.92 1.55
C CYS A 74 -14.44 0.30 0.72
N PRO A 75 -15.48 1.08 0.37
CA PRO A 75 -16.47 0.63 -0.60
C PRO A 75 -15.81 0.40 -1.97
N ALA A 76 -16.22 -0.66 -2.67
CA ALA A 76 -15.71 -1.02 -3.99
C ALA A 76 -16.10 -0.01 -5.11
N SER A 77 -17.06 0.87 -4.83
CA SER A 77 -17.50 1.91 -5.76
C SER A 77 -16.82 3.25 -5.46
N VAL A 78 -16.08 3.78 -6.43
CA VAL A 78 -15.47 5.13 -6.45
C VAL A 78 -16.53 6.27 -6.33
N LEU A 79 -17.83 5.95 -6.35
CA LEU A 79 -18.91 6.93 -6.49
C LEU A 79 -19.66 7.29 -5.21
N LEU A 80 -19.18 6.98 -4.01
CA LEU A 80 -19.82 7.49 -2.79
C LEU A 80 -18.85 8.31 -1.96
N GLU A 81 -19.13 9.60 -2.04
CA GLU A 81 -18.46 10.71 -1.39
C GLU A 81 -18.68 10.70 0.13
N GLN A 82 -17.68 11.26 0.80
CA GLN A 82 -17.62 11.71 2.20
C GLN A 82 -17.34 10.64 3.27
N PRO A 83 -16.20 10.74 3.99
CA PRO A 83 -15.96 9.96 5.18
C PRO A 83 -16.99 10.36 6.25
N LYS A 84 -17.81 9.41 6.69
CA LYS A 84 -18.51 9.57 7.97
C LYS A 84 -17.47 9.35 9.07
N GLY A 85 -17.67 9.88 10.26
CA GLY A 85 -16.68 9.70 11.34
C GLY A 85 -16.81 8.33 12.01
N THR A 86 -16.67 7.21 11.28
CA THR A 86 -16.66 5.86 11.87
C THR A 86 -15.27 5.23 11.81
N ASP A 87 -15.07 4.15 12.56
CA ASP A 87 -13.78 3.44 12.61
C ASP A 87 -13.33 2.95 11.22
N ASN A 88 -14.28 2.40 10.44
CA ASN A 88 -14.05 1.98 9.06
C ASN A 88 -13.65 3.13 8.13
N ASP A 89 -14.14 4.35 8.36
CA ASP A 89 -13.78 5.52 7.54
C ASP A 89 -12.31 5.94 7.80
N VAL A 90 -11.84 5.79 9.04
CA VAL A 90 -10.44 6.04 9.40
C VAL A 90 -9.53 4.97 8.81
N GLU A 91 -9.91 3.70 8.88
CA GLU A 91 -9.16 2.61 8.25
C GLU A 91 -9.15 2.70 6.73
N CYS A 92 -10.25 3.11 6.10
CA CYS A 92 -10.29 3.37 4.65
C CYS A 92 -9.33 4.50 4.25
N PHE A 93 -9.34 5.60 5.02
CA PHE A 93 -8.41 6.72 4.81
C PHE A 93 -6.96 6.24 4.95
N LEU A 94 -6.62 5.58 6.06
CA LEU A 94 -5.28 5.08 6.31
C LEU A 94 -4.84 4.08 5.24
N CYS A 95 -5.71 3.18 4.80
CA CYS A 95 -5.40 2.26 3.73
C CYS A 95 -5.02 2.99 2.45
N LYS A 96 -5.81 3.97 2.03
CA LYS A 96 -5.50 4.76 0.82
C LYS A 96 -4.17 5.49 0.94
N GLU A 97 -3.93 6.16 2.07
CA GLU A 97 -2.68 6.88 2.31
C GLU A 97 -1.46 5.94 2.33
N VAL A 98 -1.58 4.79 3.00
CA VAL A 98 -0.52 3.79 3.11
C VAL A 98 -0.21 3.21 1.73
N ILE A 99 -1.22 2.78 0.97
CA ILE A 99 -1.03 2.18 -0.34
C ILE A 99 -0.43 3.19 -1.33
N GLN A 100 -0.95 4.42 -1.37
CA GLN A 100 -0.42 5.46 -2.23
C GLN A 100 1.04 5.79 -1.90
N LYS A 101 1.36 5.94 -0.62
CA LYS A 101 2.72 6.31 -0.22
C LYS A 101 3.70 5.15 -0.40
N MET A 102 3.27 3.92 -0.14
CA MET A 102 4.06 2.72 -0.44
C MET A 102 4.38 2.64 -1.93
N GLU A 103 3.40 2.83 -2.81
CA GLU A 103 3.62 2.80 -4.26
C GLU A 103 4.64 3.85 -4.71
N GLN A 104 4.57 5.07 -4.15
CA GLN A 104 5.58 6.11 -4.38
C GLN A 104 6.96 5.66 -3.93
N LEU A 105 7.11 5.12 -2.72
CA LEU A 105 8.41 4.68 -2.20
C LEU A 105 9.02 3.56 -3.04
N VAL A 106 8.18 2.63 -3.52
CA VAL A 106 8.62 1.55 -4.42
C VAL A 106 9.02 2.12 -5.77
N ASN A 107 8.23 3.03 -6.34
CA ASN A 107 8.54 3.66 -7.63
C ASN A 107 9.81 4.54 -7.56
N ASP A 108 9.97 5.32 -6.49
CA ASP A 108 11.12 6.22 -6.30
C ASP A 108 12.45 5.44 -6.24
N ASN A 109 12.47 4.28 -5.55
CA ASN A 109 13.63 3.38 -5.47
C ASN A 109 14.01 2.73 -6.82
N ARG A 110 13.14 2.83 -7.83
CA ARG A 110 13.36 2.28 -9.18
C ARG A 110 13.72 3.33 -10.23
N THR A 111 13.73 4.61 -9.86
CA THR A 111 14.00 5.73 -10.78
C THR A 111 15.47 6.15 -10.88
N GLU A 112 16.40 5.36 -10.36
CA GLU A 112 17.86 5.57 -10.50
C GLU A 112 18.52 4.57 -11.46
#